data_AF-A0A7K7KH75-F1
#
_entry.id   AF-A0A7K7KH75-F1
#
_cell.length_a   1.000
_cell.length_b   1.000
_cell.length_c   1.000
_cell.angle_alpha   90.00
_cell.angle_beta   90.00
_cell.angle_gamma   90.00
#
_symmetry.space_group_name_H-M   'P 1'
#
loop_
_entity.id
_entity.type
_entity.pdbx_description
1 polymer ?
#
loop_
_entity_poly.entity_id
_entity_poly.type
_entity_poly.pdbx_seq_one_letter_code
_entity_poly.pdbx_strand_id
1 'polypeptide(L)'
;RKANDKIRIFHTPVTLGKPPRVCGTPRVAEPAPLPAGPGSDSEDDEEWPSLEKAAAAAGRSGDYGGEVEVDPEDEKAIEMFMNKNPPLRRTLADIIMEKITEKQTEVETALSELSGCPMPQLDPRVLEVYRGVREVLSKYRSGKLPKAFKIIPALSNWEQILYITEPETWTAAAMYQATRIFSSNLKERMAQRFYNLVLLPRIRDDIAEYKRLNFHLYMALKKALFKPAAWFKGILIPLCESGTCTLREAIIIGSILSKCSIPVLHS
;
A
#
# COMPACT_ATOMS: atom_id res chain seq x y z
N ARG A 1 -21.09 58.23 90.66
CA ARG A 1 -19.91 57.58 91.30
C ARG A 1 -19.94 56.10 90.93
N LYS A 2 -18.76 55.59 90.57
CA LYS A 2 -18.37 54.23 90.13
C LYS A 2 -19.28 53.07 90.54
N ALA A 3 -19.35 52.07 89.65
CA ALA A 3 -18.99 50.65 89.89
C ALA A 3 -19.83 49.75 88.96
N ASN A 4 -19.38 48.63 88.42
CA ASN A 4 -18.06 48.05 88.19
C ASN A 4 -18.35 46.80 87.33
N ASP A 5 -17.53 46.55 86.32
CA ASP A 5 -17.54 45.34 85.52
C ASP A 5 -17.15 44.12 86.36
N LYS A 6 -17.86 42.99 86.22
CA LYS A 6 -17.39 41.64 86.59
C LYS A 6 -18.00 40.55 85.72
N ILE A 7 -17.09 39.85 85.07
CA ILE A 7 -17.15 38.63 84.25
C ILE A 7 -17.59 37.42 85.09
N ARG A 8 -18.49 36.55 84.57
CA ARG A 8 -18.26 35.11 84.30
C ARG A 8 -19.54 34.28 84.10
N ILE A 9 -19.57 33.63 82.93
CA ILE A 9 -19.88 32.21 82.63
C ILE A 9 -21.26 31.68 83.05
N PHE A 10 -22.06 31.26 82.07
CA PHE A 10 -22.68 29.92 82.09
C PHE A 10 -22.83 29.36 80.67
N HIS A 11 -22.33 28.13 80.51
CA HIS A 11 -22.45 27.26 79.36
C HIS A 11 -23.91 27.07 78.93
N THR A 12 -24.18 27.12 77.63
CA THR A 12 -25.40 26.59 77.03
C THR A 12 -25.09 25.34 76.19
N PRO A 13 -25.95 24.32 76.21
CA PRO A 13 -25.62 22.99 75.70
C PRO A 13 -25.88 22.86 74.20
N VAL A 14 -24.99 22.13 73.53
CA VAL A 14 -25.15 21.66 72.15
C VAL A 14 -26.22 20.56 72.12
N THR A 15 -27.34 20.80 71.44
CA THR A 15 -28.40 19.82 71.22
C THR A 15 -28.14 19.04 69.93
N LEU A 16 -28.08 17.71 70.08
CA LEU A 16 -27.97 16.71 69.02
C LEU A 16 -29.25 16.65 68.17
N GLY A 17 -29.16 17.14 66.94
CA GLY A 17 -30.18 16.96 65.90
C GLY A 17 -29.98 15.65 65.14
N LYS A 18 -31.06 14.87 65.03
CA LYS A 18 -31.16 13.58 64.32
C LYS A 18 -30.69 13.65 62.85
N PRO A 19 -30.05 12.59 62.31
CA PRO A 19 -29.76 12.50 60.89
C PRO A 19 -31.04 12.18 60.07
N PRO A 20 -31.31 12.90 58.97
CA PRO A 20 -32.40 12.54 58.06
C PRO A 20 -32.01 11.40 57.12
N ARG A 21 -33.08 10.75 56.65
CA ARG A 21 -33.12 9.53 55.84
C ARG A 21 -32.48 9.71 54.46
N VAL A 22 -31.85 8.63 54.02
CA VAL A 22 -31.40 8.36 52.65
C VAL A 22 -32.51 8.66 51.65
N CYS A 23 -32.23 9.57 50.71
CA CYS A 23 -33.02 9.78 49.49
C CYS A 23 -32.05 10.10 48.34
N GLY A 24 -32.39 9.60 47.14
CA GLY A 24 -31.49 9.36 46.03
C GLY A 24 -30.66 10.55 45.51
N THR A 25 -29.57 10.17 44.86
CA THR A 25 -28.64 11.03 44.11
C THR A 25 -29.36 12.03 43.19
N PRO A 26 -28.97 13.31 43.17
CA PRO A 26 -29.50 14.27 42.21
C PRO A 26 -28.91 14.04 40.81
N ARG A 27 -29.80 13.99 39.81
CA ARG A 27 -29.50 14.04 38.37
C ARG A 27 -28.61 15.24 38.06
N VAL A 28 -27.50 15.00 37.37
CA VAL A 28 -26.74 16.05 36.68
C VAL A 28 -27.60 16.58 35.53
N ALA A 29 -27.76 17.90 35.48
CA ALA A 29 -28.53 18.60 34.48
C ALA A 29 -27.84 18.51 33.11
N GLU A 30 -28.63 18.09 32.12
CA GLU A 30 -28.36 17.98 30.70
C GLU A 30 -28.29 19.39 30.07
N PRO A 31 -27.27 19.73 29.25
CA PRO A 31 -27.28 20.97 28.50
C PRO A 31 -28.24 20.87 27.30
N ALA A 32 -29.03 21.93 27.10
CA ALA A 32 -30.03 22.06 26.04
C ALA A 32 -29.41 21.95 24.61
N PRO A 33 -30.16 21.41 23.63
CA PRO A 33 -29.67 21.23 22.27
C PRO A 33 -29.71 22.55 21.48
N LEU A 34 -28.56 22.91 20.89
CA LEU A 34 -28.44 23.97 19.88
C LEU A 34 -28.28 23.36 18.48
N PRO A 35 -28.59 24.12 17.41
CA PRO A 35 -29.37 23.63 16.28
C PRO A 35 -28.55 22.90 15.20
N ALA A 36 -29.25 22.01 14.50
CA ALA A 36 -28.78 21.25 13.37
C ALA A 36 -28.22 22.14 12.25
N GLY A 37 -26.91 22.06 12.02
CA GLY A 37 -26.31 22.34 10.72
C GLY A 37 -26.51 21.15 9.80
N PRO A 38 -26.60 21.34 8.46
CA PRO A 38 -26.86 20.23 7.56
C PRO A 38 -25.62 19.34 7.50
N GLY A 39 -25.68 18.21 8.20
CA GLY A 39 -24.80 17.08 7.99
C GLY A 39 -25.06 16.53 6.60
N SER A 40 -24.16 16.85 5.68
CA SER A 40 -24.03 16.14 4.41
C SER A 40 -23.29 14.82 4.67
N ASP A 41 -23.91 13.91 5.43
CA ASP A 41 -23.57 12.49 5.36
C ASP A 41 -24.21 11.94 4.09
N SER A 42 -23.43 12.00 3.03
CA SER A 42 -23.67 11.25 1.81
C SER A 42 -22.44 10.37 1.63
N GLU A 43 -22.40 9.29 2.40
CA GLU A 43 -21.56 8.13 2.09
C GLU A 43 -22.13 7.53 0.79
N ASP A 44 -21.79 8.16 -0.34
CA ASP A 44 -21.98 7.59 -1.66
C ASP A 44 -20.84 6.58 -1.84
N ASP A 45 -21.02 5.42 -1.20
CA ASP A 45 -20.28 4.21 -1.53
C ASP A 45 -20.60 3.88 -2.99
N GLU A 46 -19.81 4.44 -3.92
CA GLU A 46 -19.76 3.94 -5.30
C GLU A 46 -19.35 2.46 -5.22
N GLU A 47 -20.35 1.58 -5.14
CA GLU A 47 -20.20 0.14 -5.08
C GLU A 47 -19.68 -0.35 -6.43
N TRP A 48 -18.35 -0.32 -6.57
CA TRP A 48 -17.68 -0.86 -7.75
C TRP A 48 -18.03 -2.34 -7.91
N PRO A 49 -18.41 -2.79 -9.13
CA PRO A 49 -18.93 -4.14 -9.34
C PRO A 49 -18.00 -5.24 -8.80
N SER A 50 -18.60 -6.29 -8.23
CA SER A 50 -17.87 -7.49 -7.78
C SER A 50 -17.02 -8.08 -8.91
N LEU A 51 -15.98 -8.85 -8.56
CA LEU A 51 -15.09 -9.49 -9.53
C LEU A 51 -15.85 -10.29 -10.61
N GLU A 52 -16.97 -10.93 -10.23
CA GLU A 52 -17.88 -11.63 -11.13
C GLU A 52 -18.62 -10.69 -12.08
N LYS A 53 -19.06 -9.53 -11.59
CA LYS A 53 -19.82 -8.54 -12.37
C LYS A 53 -18.92 -7.76 -13.33
N ALA A 54 -17.65 -7.53 -12.96
CA ALA A 54 -16.61 -7.01 -13.87
C ALA A 54 -16.22 -8.03 -14.95
N ALA A 55 -16.15 -9.32 -14.61
CA ALA A 55 -15.94 -10.39 -15.59
C ALA A 55 -17.13 -10.53 -16.56
N ALA A 56 -18.36 -10.40 -16.07
CA ALA A 56 -19.57 -10.40 -16.90
C ALA A 56 -19.64 -9.18 -17.85
N ALA A 57 -19.18 -8.00 -17.41
CA ALA A 57 -19.08 -6.82 -18.27
C ALA A 57 -17.97 -6.94 -19.34
N ALA A 58 -16.87 -7.63 -19.02
CA ALA A 58 -15.79 -7.92 -19.96
C ALA A 58 -16.13 -9.05 -20.95
N GLY A 59 -17.15 -9.86 -20.68
CA GLY A 59 -17.62 -10.96 -21.53
C GLY A 59 -18.21 -10.56 -22.90
N ARG A 60 -18.22 -9.26 -23.25
CA ARG A 60 -18.58 -8.78 -24.60
C ARG A 60 -17.40 -8.38 -25.48
N SER A 61 -16.16 -8.33 -24.98
CA SER A 61 -14.99 -8.17 -25.87
C SER A 61 -14.38 -9.54 -26.17
N GLY A 62 -15.01 -10.24 -27.11
CA GLY A 62 -14.41 -11.40 -27.74
C GLY A 62 -13.15 -11.01 -28.52
N ASP A 63 -12.22 -11.96 -28.54
CA ASP A 63 -11.01 -12.02 -29.37
C ASP A 63 -9.76 -11.25 -28.90
N TYR A 64 -9.03 -11.86 -27.96
CA TYR A 64 -7.58 -11.65 -27.77
C TYR A 64 -6.83 -12.88 -28.29
N GLY A 65 -7.07 -13.22 -29.55
CA GLY A 65 -6.50 -14.40 -30.22
C GLY A 65 -5.74 -14.09 -31.52
N GLY A 66 -5.54 -12.82 -31.88
CA GLY A 66 -4.80 -12.44 -33.09
C GLY A 66 -3.30 -12.32 -32.85
N GLU A 67 -2.50 -12.91 -33.75
CA GLU A 67 -1.14 -12.46 -33.99
C GLU A 67 -1.16 -10.96 -34.28
N VAL A 68 -0.34 -10.20 -33.56
CA VAL A 68 -0.18 -8.76 -33.82
C VAL A 68 0.75 -8.64 -35.02
N GLU A 69 0.21 -8.33 -36.19
CA GLU A 69 0.99 -7.88 -37.34
C GLU A 69 1.64 -6.53 -36.97
N VAL A 70 2.97 -6.49 -36.98
CA VAL A 70 3.75 -5.30 -36.66
C VAL A 70 4.01 -4.54 -37.96
N ASP A 71 3.80 -3.22 -37.95
CA ASP A 71 4.12 -2.36 -39.09
C ASP A 71 5.66 -2.16 -39.19
N PRO A 72 6.27 -2.22 -40.39
CA PRO A 72 7.71 -2.03 -40.58
C PRO A 72 8.27 -0.69 -40.09
N GLU A 73 7.44 0.35 -39.91
CA GLU A 73 7.87 1.61 -39.30
C GLU A 73 8.09 1.48 -37.78
N ASP A 74 7.24 0.72 -37.09
CA ASP A 74 7.32 0.48 -35.64
C ASP A 74 8.53 -0.40 -35.30
N GLU A 75 8.88 -1.36 -36.15
CA GLU A 75 10.10 -2.17 -36.00
C GLU A 75 11.36 -1.31 -36.06
N LYS A 76 11.41 -0.32 -36.97
CA LYS A 76 12.57 0.59 -37.10
C LYS A 76 12.69 1.54 -35.92
N ALA A 77 11.58 2.06 -35.41
CA ALA A 77 11.59 2.94 -34.24
C ALA A 77 12.13 2.21 -32.99
N ILE A 78 11.84 0.91 -32.87
CA ILE A 78 12.31 0.07 -31.77
C ILE A 78 13.75 -0.37 -31.97
N GLU A 79 14.16 -0.67 -33.21
CA GLU A 79 15.56 -0.98 -33.55
C GLU A 79 16.51 0.18 -33.26
N MET A 80 16.07 1.43 -33.42
CA MET A 80 16.85 2.61 -33.09
C MET A 80 17.13 2.75 -31.58
N PHE A 81 16.35 2.09 -30.72
CA PHE A 81 16.48 2.17 -29.26
C PHE A 81 17.16 0.93 -28.64
N MET A 82 17.43 -0.13 -29.41
CA MET A 82 18.05 -1.38 -28.95
C MET A 82 19.57 -1.38 -29.19
N ASN A 83 20.34 -1.68 -28.14
CA ASN A 83 21.81 -1.77 -28.24
C ASN A 83 22.25 -3.10 -28.90
N LYS A 84 22.90 -3.01 -30.07
CA LYS A 84 23.24 -4.17 -30.93
C LYS A 84 24.45 -4.99 -30.47
N ASN A 85 25.17 -4.58 -29.42
CA ASN A 85 26.31 -5.33 -28.85
C ASN A 85 26.24 -5.40 -27.32
N PRO A 86 25.63 -6.45 -26.74
CA PRO A 86 25.78 -6.74 -25.31
C PRO A 86 27.21 -7.25 -25.03
N PRO A 87 27.92 -6.76 -24.00
CA PRO A 87 29.25 -7.26 -23.67
C PRO A 87 29.22 -8.76 -23.34
N LEU A 88 30.27 -9.48 -23.76
CA LEU A 88 30.48 -10.91 -23.52
C LEU A 88 30.25 -11.26 -22.04
N ARG A 89 29.34 -12.20 -21.77
CA ARG A 89 29.10 -12.75 -20.44
C ARG A 89 30.30 -13.59 -20.01
N ARG A 90 31.01 -13.16 -18.97
CA ARG A 90 31.85 -14.05 -18.15
C ARG A 90 30.97 -15.17 -17.59
N THR A 91 31.48 -16.40 -17.58
CA THR A 91 30.75 -17.57 -17.06
C THR A 91 30.53 -17.44 -15.54
N LEU A 92 29.30 -17.75 -15.13
CA LEU A 92 28.80 -17.53 -13.78
C LEU A 92 29.55 -18.37 -12.73
N ALA A 93 30.00 -19.57 -13.10
CA ALA A 93 30.67 -20.51 -12.19
C ALA A 93 32.02 -19.97 -11.66
N ASP A 94 32.79 -19.29 -12.51
CA ASP A 94 34.12 -18.81 -12.17
C ASP A 94 34.08 -17.58 -11.25
N ILE A 95 33.09 -16.69 -11.49
CA ILE A 95 32.82 -15.54 -10.62
C ILE A 95 32.24 -15.99 -9.27
N ILE A 96 31.43 -17.05 -9.24
CA ILE A 96 30.81 -17.57 -8.03
C ILE A 96 31.85 -18.16 -7.07
N MET A 97 32.80 -18.96 -7.56
CA MET A 97 33.80 -19.59 -6.67
C MET A 97 34.77 -18.58 -6.07
N GLU A 98 35.21 -17.58 -6.82
CA GLU A 98 36.11 -16.52 -6.34
C GLU A 98 35.39 -15.54 -5.39
N LYS A 99 34.12 -15.19 -5.67
CA LYS A 99 33.31 -14.32 -4.79
C LYS A 99 32.76 -15.01 -3.54
N ILE A 100 32.53 -16.32 -3.52
CA ILE A 100 32.07 -17.00 -2.30
C ILE A 100 33.14 -16.94 -1.20
N THR A 101 34.42 -17.07 -1.56
CA THR A 101 35.53 -17.07 -0.60
C THR A 101 35.86 -15.68 -0.04
N GLU A 102 35.71 -14.62 -0.84
CA GLU A 102 35.85 -13.23 -0.34
C GLU A 102 34.61 -12.76 0.45
N LYS A 103 33.39 -13.13 0.02
CA LYS A 103 32.15 -12.64 0.64
C LYS A 103 31.81 -13.31 1.97
N GLN A 104 32.30 -14.49 2.32
CA GLN A 104 31.95 -15.06 3.62
C GLN A 104 32.52 -14.25 4.80
N THR A 105 33.71 -13.68 4.66
CA THR A 105 34.33 -12.84 5.71
C THR A 105 33.93 -11.36 5.62
N GLU A 106 33.56 -10.85 4.44
CA GLU A 106 33.06 -9.48 4.30
C GLU A 106 31.54 -9.35 4.53
N VAL A 107 30.71 -10.37 4.27
CA VAL A 107 29.25 -10.27 4.47
C VAL A 107 28.88 -10.15 5.95
N GLU A 108 29.64 -10.77 6.86
CA GLU A 108 29.38 -10.63 8.30
C GLU A 108 29.68 -9.21 8.81
N THR A 109 30.61 -8.49 8.18
CA THR A 109 31.02 -7.14 8.60
C THR A 109 30.33 -6.03 7.78
N ALA A 110 30.18 -6.21 6.46
CA ALA A 110 29.58 -5.24 5.54
C ALA A 110 28.04 -5.25 5.52
N LEU A 111 27.36 -6.34 5.91
CA LEU A 111 25.90 -6.30 6.11
C LEU A 111 25.51 -5.40 7.30
N SER A 112 26.42 -5.21 8.27
CA SER A 112 26.27 -4.23 9.35
C SER A 112 26.55 -2.79 8.87
N GLU A 113 27.49 -2.58 7.95
CA GLU A 113 27.98 -1.23 7.61
C GLU A 113 27.37 -0.61 6.35
N LEU A 114 26.96 -1.39 5.34
CA LEU A 114 26.45 -0.85 4.07
C LEU A 114 24.96 -0.41 4.13
N SER A 115 24.25 -0.69 5.23
CA SER A 115 22.84 -0.34 5.39
C SER A 115 22.57 0.82 6.35
N GLY A 116 23.57 1.38 7.04
CA GLY A 116 23.54 2.68 7.76
C GLY A 116 22.44 2.94 8.81
N CYS A 117 21.48 2.03 8.93
CA CYS A 117 20.41 1.97 9.90
C CYS A 117 20.33 0.49 10.27
N PRO A 118 20.61 0.10 11.52
CA PRO A 118 20.05 -1.12 12.05
C PRO A 118 18.57 -1.06 11.71
N MET A 119 18.04 -2.02 10.94
CA MET A 119 16.60 -2.17 10.79
C MET A 119 16.03 -2.05 12.20
N PRO A 120 15.21 -1.03 12.51
CA PRO A 120 14.64 -0.90 13.84
C PRO A 120 13.98 -2.25 14.10
N GLN A 121 14.45 -2.95 15.13
CA GLN A 121 13.93 -4.28 15.44
C GLN A 121 12.43 -4.11 15.65
N LEU A 122 11.65 -4.53 14.67
CA LEU A 122 10.21 -4.47 14.77
C LEU A 122 9.81 -5.36 15.92
N ASP A 123 8.79 -4.92 16.65
CA ASP A 123 8.25 -5.69 17.74
C ASP A 123 7.95 -7.13 17.26
N PRO A 124 8.44 -8.17 17.97
CA PRO A 124 8.27 -9.56 17.54
C PRO A 124 6.82 -9.95 17.25
N ARG A 125 5.84 -9.33 17.91
CA ARG A 125 4.41 -9.61 17.68
C ARG A 125 3.95 -9.04 16.35
N VAL A 126 4.48 -7.88 15.95
CA VAL A 126 4.20 -7.29 14.63
C VAL A 126 4.74 -8.20 13.53
N LEU A 127 5.95 -8.74 13.72
CA LEU A 127 6.53 -9.71 12.79
C LEU A 127 5.66 -10.97 12.63
N GLU A 128 5.20 -11.54 13.74
CA GLU A 128 4.32 -12.72 13.73
C GLU A 128 3.01 -12.46 12.99
N VAL A 129 2.36 -11.32 13.25
CA VAL A 129 1.11 -10.94 12.58
C VAL A 129 1.31 -10.80 11.07
N TYR A 130 2.35 -10.09 10.62
CA TYR A 130 2.58 -9.88 9.18
C TYR A 130 3.12 -11.12 8.47
N ARG A 131 3.79 -12.05 9.17
CA ARG A 131 4.07 -13.40 8.65
C ARG A 131 2.77 -14.18 8.39
N GLY A 132 1.79 -14.12 9.30
CA GLY A 132 0.47 -14.69 9.05
C GLY A 132 -0.24 -14.06 7.85
N VAL A 133 -0.11 -12.73 7.68
CA VAL A 133 -0.67 -12.02 6.51
C VAL A 133 -0.02 -12.49 5.20
N ARG A 134 1.30 -12.71 5.17
CA ARG A 134 1.99 -13.27 4.00
C ARG A 134 1.36 -14.59 3.55
N GLU A 135 1.14 -15.53 4.47
CA GLU A 135 0.55 -16.83 4.13
C GLU A 135 -0.82 -16.68 3.49
N VAL A 136 -1.64 -15.76 4.00
CA VAL A 136 -2.96 -15.46 3.42
C VAL A 136 -2.82 -14.90 2.01
N LEU A 137 -1.92 -13.94 1.79
CA LEU A 137 -1.72 -13.29 0.48
C LEU A 137 -1.15 -14.24 -0.58
N SER A 138 -0.36 -15.22 -0.18
CA SER A 138 0.18 -16.26 -1.07
C SER A 138 -0.88 -17.21 -1.63
N LYS A 139 -2.03 -17.35 -0.95
CA LYS A 139 -3.14 -18.24 -1.34
C LYS A 139 -4.41 -17.48 -1.71
N TYR A 140 -4.38 -16.15 -1.65
CA TYR A 140 -5.56 -15.32 -1.83
C TYR A 140 -6.16 -15.44 -3.25
N ARG A 141 -7.49 -15.55 -3.32
CA ARG A 141 -8.24 -15.58 -4.58
C ARG A 141 -9.32 -14.50 -4.61
N SER A 142 -10.16 -14.47 -3.58
CA SER A 142 -11.30 -13.56 -3.48
C SER A 142 -11.62 -13.27 -2.00
N GLY A 143 -12.50 -12.29 -1.76
CA GLY A 143 -12.97 -11.94 -0.43
C GLY A 143 -12.37 -10.64 0.12
N LYS A 144 -12.46 -10.47 1.45
CA LYS A 144 -11.93 -9.29 2.14
C LYS A 144 -10.49 -9.55 2.56
N LEU A 145 -9.60 -8.58 2.29
CA LEU A 145 -8.23 -8.62 2.80
C LEU A 145 -8.19 -8.40 4.33
N PRO A 146 -7.19 -8.99 5.02
CA PRO A 146 -7.00 -8.79 6.47
C PRO A 146 -6.91 -7.31 6.84
N LYS A 147 -7.51 -6.93 7.98
CA LYS A 147 -7.49 -5.53 8.46
C LYS A 147 -6.06 -5.01 8.65
N ALA A 148 -5.16 -5.88 9.14
CA ALA A 148 -3.74 -5.56 9.29
C ALA A 148 -3.09 -5.14 7.95
N PHE A 149 -3.46 -5.78 6.84
CA PHE A 149 -2.95 -5.40 5.53
C PHE A 149 -3.48 -4.04 5.05
N LYS A 150 -4.76 -3.77 5.29
CA LYS A 150 -5.42 -2.52 4.84
C LYS A 150 -4.85 -1.27 5.49
N ILE A 151 -4.29 -1.37 6.70
CA ILE A 151 -3.73 -0.23 7.43
C ILE A 151 -2.27 0.08 7.05
N ILE A 152 -1.60 -0.79 6.28
CA ILE A 152 -0.19 -0.61 5.91
C ILE A 152 0.09 0.77 5.31
N PRO A 153 -0.70 1.32 4.37
CA PRO A 153 -0.44 2.63 3.78
C PRO A 153 -0.45 3.80 4.79
N ALA A 154 -1.09 3.63 5.94
CA ALA A 154 -1.16 4.66 6.98
C ALA A 154 0.02 4.62 7.96
N LEU A 155 0.85 3.56 7.90
CA LEU A 155 2.01 3.40 8.77
C LEU A 155 3.17 4.27 8.29
N SER A 156 3.95 4.82 9.24
CA SER A 156 5.17 5.57 8.92
C SER A 156 6.25 4.69 8.30
N ASN A 157 6.34 3.43 8.73
CA ASN A 157 7.29 2.41 8.29
C ASN A 157 6.66 1.38 7.32
N TRP A 158 5.73 1.82 6.47
CA TRP A 158 4.97 0.94 5.58
C TRP A 158 5.85 0.05 4.68
N GLU A 159 7.00 0.54 4.20
CA GLU A 159 7.92 -0.23 3.34
C GLU A 159 8.51 -1.44 4.09
N GLN A 160 8.90 -1.24 5.34
CA GLN A 160 9.46 -2.29 6.19
C GLN A 160 8.43 -3.39 6.46
N ILE A 161 7.20 -2.98 6.77
CA ILE A 161 6.07 -3.88 7.00
C ILE A 161 5.69 -4.63 5.71
N LEU A 162 5.69 -3.94 4.58
CA LEU A 162 5.41 -4.52 3.28
C LEU A 162 6.45 -5.57 2.89
N TYR A 163 7.73 -5.33 3.20
CA TYR A 163 8.80 -6.30 2.93
C TYR A 163 8.58 -7.62 3.67
N ILE A 164 8.12 -7.59 4.92
CA ILE A 164 7.82 -8.81 5.70
C ILE A 164 6.71 -9.64 5.06
N THR A 165 5.77 -8.98 4.37
CA THR A 165 4.68 -9.67 3.70
C THR A 165 5.10 -10.37 2.39
N GLU A 166 6.37 -10.24 1.97
CA GLU A 166 6.98 -10.89 0.80
C GLU A 166 6.13 -10.78 -0.48
N PRO A 167 6.04 -9.57 -1.06
CA PRO A 167 5.17 -9.28 -2.20
C PRO A 167 5.44 -10.13 -3.45
N GLU A 168 6.64 -10.66 -3.60
CA GLU A 168 7.02 -11.62 -4.63
C GLU A 168 6.20 -12.91 -4.57
N THR A 169 5.78 -13.34 -3.37
CA THR A 169 5.01 -14.57 -3.15
C THR A 169 3.51 -14.40 -3.31
N TRP A 170 3.02 -13.16 -3.49
CA TRP A 170 1.59 -12.90 -3.55
C TRP A 170 0.96 -13.49 -4.81
N THR A 171 -0.33 -13.86 -4.72
CA THR A 171 -1.09 -14.19 -5.92
C THR A 171 -1.33 -12.93 -6.77
N ALA A 172 -1.58 -13.12 -8.07
CA ALA A 172 -1.96 -12.01 -8.96
C ALA A 172 -3.25 -11.29 -8.47
N ALA A 173 -4.19 -12.02 -7.88
CA ALA A 173 -5.40 -11.46 -7.28
C ALA A 173 -5.10 -10.60 -6.05
N ALA A 174 -4.14 -10.99 -5.21
CA ALA A 174 -3.68 -10.19 -4.07
C ALA A 174 -2.99 -8.90 -4.56
N MET A 175 -2.12 -8.99 -5.57
CA MET A 175 -1.45 -7.84 -6.18
C MET A 175 -2.46 -6.79 -6.68
N TYR A 176 -3.56 -7.22 -7.31
CA TYR A 176 -4.62 -6.32 -7.74
C TYR A 176 -5.26 -5.56 -6.57
N GLN A 177 -5.66 -6.28 -5.51
CA GLN A 177 -6.31 -5.66 -4.36
C GLN A 177 -5.35 -4.78 -3.57
N ALA A 178 -4.09 -5.19 -3.44
CA ALA A 178 -3.03 -4.37 -2.87
C ALA A 178 -2.87 -3.07 -3.65
N THR A 179 -2.73 -3.15 -4.98
CA THR A 179 -2.57 -1.97 -5.83
C THR A 179 -3.73 -1.00 -5.66
N ARG A 180 -4.99 -1.48 -5.56
CA ARG A 180 -6.15 -0.62 -5.28
C ARG A 180 -6.05 0.12 -3.95
N ILE A 181 -5.60 -0.57 -2.89
CA ILE A 181 -5.47 0.02 -1.54
C ILE A 181 -4.33 1.03 -1.51
N PHE A 182 -3.16 0.67 -2.05
CA PHE A 182 -1.99 1.54 -2.07
C PHE A 182 -2.20 2.73 -3.00
N SER A 183 -2.85 2.56 -4.15
CA SER A 183 -3.13 3.65 -5.09
C SER A 183 -4.12 4.67 -4.53
N SER A 184 -5.04 4.31 -3.64
CA SER A 184 -5.97 5.28 -3.05
C SER A 184 -5.40 5.95 -1.81
N ASN A 185 -4.72 5.20 -0.95
CA ASN A 185 -4.32 5.69 0.38
C ASN A 185 -2.92 6.32 0.42
N LEU A 186 -1.99 5.93 -0.45
CA LEU A 186 -0.64 6.52 -0.43
C LEU A 186 -0.57 7.90 -1.08
N LYS A 187 0.35 8.71 -0.56
CA LYS A 187 0.81 9.94 -1.21
C LYS A 187 1.54 9.60 -2.51
N GLU A 188 1.55 10.52 -3.47
CA GLU A 188 2.11 10.30 -4.82
C GLU A 188 3.54 9.74 -4.81
N ARG A 189 4.45 10.34 -4.03
CA ARG A 189 5.83 9.85 -3.91
C ARG A 189 5.94 8.45 -3.32
N MET A 190 5.06 8.09 -2.38
CA MET A 190 5.05 6.75 -1.78
C MET A 190 4.46 5.72 -2.74
N ALA A 191 3.39 6.09 -3.46
CA ALA A 191 2.80 5.24 -4.51
C ALA A 191 3.79 4.96 -5.63
N GLN A 192 4.57 5.96 -6.05
CA GLN A 192 5.66 5.78 -7.02
C GLN A 192 6.67 4.71 -6.55
N ARG A 193 7.06 4.73 -5.27
CA ARG A 193 7.98 3.72 -4.70
C ARG A 193 7.37 2.33 -4.71
N PHE A 194 6.10 2.20 -4.32
CA PHE A 194 5.36 0.93 -4.41
C PHE A 194 5.32 0.41 -5.86
N TYR A 195 5.05 1.28 -6.83
CA TYR A 195 5.01 0.92 -8.24
C TYR A 195 6.36 0.42 -8.75
N ASN A 196 7.44 1.12 -8.43
CA ASN A 196 8.79 0.77 -8.89
C ASN A 196 9.32 -0.51 -8.21
N LEU A 197 9.14 -0.64 -6.89
CA LEU A 197 9.76 -1.73 -6.12
C LEU A 197 8.94 -3.03 -6.12
N VAL A 198 7.62 -2.95 -6.30
CA VAL A 198 6.73 -4.10 -6.13
C VAL A 198 5.93 -4.42 -7.39
N LEU A 199 5.22 -3.44 -7.94
CA LEU A 199 4.30 -3.70 -9.06
C LEU A 199 5.06 -3.94 -10.37
N LEU A 200 6.03 -3.08 -10.71
CA LEU A 200 6.78 -3.15 -11.97
C LEU A 200 7.56 -4.47 -12.11
N PRO A 201 8.39 -4.90 -11.14
CA PRO A 201 9.16 -6.14 -11.28
C PRO A 201 8.23 -7.33 -11.48
N ARG A 202 7.14 -7.40 -10.70
CA ARG A 202 6.16 -8.48 -10.81
C ARG A 202 5.49 -8.59 -12.18
N ILE A 203 5.23 -7.46 -12.84
CA ILE A 203 4.66 -7.44 -14.19
C ILE A 203 5.68 -7.93 -15.21
N ARG A 204 6.93 -7.49 -15.09
CA ARG A 204 8.01 -7.89 -16.00
C ARG A 204 8.26 -9.39 -15.90
N ASP A 205 8.27 -9.93 -14.68
CA ASP A 205 8.44 -11.37 -14.45
C ASP A 205 7.32 -12.19 -15.12
N ASP A 206 6.06 -11.79 -14.94
CA ASP A 206 4.89 -12.50 -15.53
C ASP A 206 4.92 -12.47 -17.07
N ILE A 207 5.30 -11.33 -17.67
CA ILE A 207 5.44 -11.19 -19.12
C ILE A 207 6.64 -11.98 -19.64
N ALA A 208 7.76 -11.98 -18.92
CA ALA A 208 8.94 -12.73 -19.29
C ALA A 208 8.68 -14.25 -19.30
N GLU A 209 7.95 -14.75 -18.30
CA GLU A 209 7.61 -16.16 -18.12
C GLU A 209 6.51 -16.64 -19.06
N TYR A 210 5.33 -15.99 -19.06
CA TYR A 210 4.15 -16.48 -19.77
C TYR A 210 3.96 -15.85 -21.15
N LYS A 211 4.74 -14.82 -21.50
CA LYS A 211 4.63 -14.04 -22.75
C LYS A 211 3.26 -13.34 -22.93
N ARG A 212 2.43 -13.34 -21.90
CA ARG A 212 1.12 -12.67 -21.77
C ARG A 212 0.98 -12.21 -20.33
N LEU A 213 0.24 -11.14 -20.08
CA LEU A 213 0.02 -10.63 -18.73
C LEU A 213 -1.24 -11.22 -18.10
N ASN A 214 -1.14 -11.67 -16.85
CA ASN A 214 -2.29 -12.11 -16.07
C ASN A 214 -3.37 -11.01 -15.97
N PHE A 215 -4.64 -11.41 -16.07
CA PHE A 215 -5.78 -10.47 -16.00
C PHE A 215 -5.77 -9.58 -14.75
N HIS A 216 -5.44 -10.13 -13.57
CA HIS A 216 -5.42 -9.33 -12.35
C HIS A 216 -4.28 -8.32 -12.33
N LEU A 217 -3.12 -8.65 -12.89
CA LEU A 217 -1.99 -7.71 -13.03
C LEU A 217 -2.29 -6.61 -14.05
N TYR A 218 -2.97 -6.95 -15.14
CA TYR A 218 -3.47 -5.97 -16.10
C TYR A 218 -4.46 -4.99 -15.44
N MET A 219 -5.39 -5.49 -14.64
CA MET A 219 -6.32 -4.65 -13.87
C MET A 219 -5.60 -3.84 -12.78
N ALA A 220 -4.51 -4.36 -12.20
CA ALA A 220 -3.69 -3.65 -11.24
C ALA A 220 -3.05 -2.42 -11.88
N LEU A 221 -2.46 -2.55 -13.07
CA LEU A 221 -1.92 -1.42 -13.83
C LEU A 221 -2.98 -0.38 -14.15
N LYS A 222 -4.17 -0.80 -14.61
CA LYS A 222 -5.29 0.12 -14.86
C LYS A 222 -5.71 0.89 -13.60
N LYS A 223 -5.64 0.26 -12.43
CA LYS A 223 -5.95 0.94 -11.16
C LYS A 223 -4.81 1.84 -10.67
N ALA A 224 -3.56 1.48 -10.93
CA ALA A 224 -2.41 2.33 -10.63
C ALA A 224 -2.45 3.67 -11.40
N LEU A 225 -3.01 3.69 -12.62
CA LEU A 225 -3.18 4.90 -13.43
C LEU A 225 -4.08 5.98 -12.81
N PHE A 226 -4.87 5.67 -11.77
CA PHE A 226 -5.62 6.69 -11.04
C PHE A 226 -4.72 7.72 -10.34
N LYS A 227 -3.42 7.43 -10.22
CA LYS A 227 -2.38 8.42 -9.85
C LYS A 227 -1.36 8.53 -11.00
N PRO A 228 -1.65 9.36 -12.04
CA PRO A 228 -0.86 9.37 -13.28
C PRO A 228 0.61 9.77 -13.02
N ALA A 229 0.87 10.81 -12.21
CA ALA A 229 2.24 11.24 -11.92
C ALA A 229 3.10 10.15 -11.26
N ALA A 230 2.53 9.38 -10.33
CA ALA A 230 3.20 8.23 -9.71
C ALA A 230 3.39 7.08 -10.72
N TRP A 231 2.41 6.85 -11.59
CA TRP A 231 2.46 5.81 -12.60
C TRP A 231 3.54 6.07 -13.66
N PHE A 232 3.63 7.29 -14.20
CA PHE A 232 4.67 7.62 -15.18
C PHE A 232 6.07 7.49 -14.61
N LYS A 233 6.31 8.05 -13.41
CA LYS A 233 7.63 8.02 -12.74
C LYS A 233 7.98 6.67 -12.10
N GLY A 234 6.97 5.82 -11.85
CA GLY A 234 7.14 4.54 -11.15
C GLY A 234 7.08 3.32 -12.07
N ILE A 235 6.42 3.43 -13.23
CA ILE A 235 6.22 2.35 -14.20
C ILE A 235 6.85 2.72 -15.54
N LEU A 236 6.33 3.73 -16.24
CA LEU A 236 6.66 3.97 -17.65
C LEU A 236 8.11 4.42 -17.84
N ILE A 237 8.53 5.49 -17.16
CA ILE A 237 9.88 6.05 -17.31
C ILE A 237 10.94 5.01 -16.90
N PRO A 238 10.87 4.36 -15.71
CA PRO A 238 11.84 3.33 -15.35
C PRO A 238 11.87 2.15 -16.31
N LEU A 239 10.73 1.76 -16.90
CA LEU A 239 10.70 0.70 -17.89
C LEU A 239 11.46 1.10 -19.16
N CYS A 240 11.23 2.30 -19.69
CA CYS A 240 11.91 2.81 -20.88
C CYS A 240 13.41 3.04 -20.64
N GLU A 241 13.78 3.60 -19.49
CA GLU A 241 15.18 3.88 -19.12
C GLU A 241 15.98 2.60 -18.82
N SER A 242 15.32 1.49 -18.46
CA SER A 242 16.01 0.23 -18.14
C SER A 242 16.78 -0.38 -19.31
N GLY A 243 16.53 0.03 -20.56
CA GLY A 243 17.17 -0.49 -21.76
C GLY A 243 16.88 -1.98 -22.07
N THR A 244 16.04 -2.62 -21.27
CA THR A 244 15.65 -4.03 -21.38
C THR A 244 14.17 -4.21 -21.69
N CYS A 245 13.46 -3.11 -21.97
CA CYS A 245 12.05 -3.12 -22.33
C CYS A 245 11.85 -3.90 -23.64
N THR A 246 11.02 -4.93 -23.61
CA THR A 246 10.70 -5.76 -24.77
C THR A 246 9.46 -5.25 -25.51
N LEU A 247 9.32 -5.61 -26.80
CA LEU A 247 8.14 -5.25 -27.60
C LEU A 247 6.82 -5.68 -26.93
N ARG A 248 6.79 -6.87 -26.33
CA ARG A 248 5.59 -7.36 -25.63
C ARG A 248 5.23 -6.51 -24.42
N GLU A 249 6.22 -6.10 -23.61
CA GLU A 249 6.00 -5.21 -22.47
C GLU A 249 5.44 -3.85 -22.95
N ALA A 250 6.02 -3.28 -24.01
CA ALA A 250 5.58 -2.03 -24.60
C ALA A 250 4.15 -2.09 -25.15
N ILE A 251 3.79 -3.14 -25.89
CA ILE A 251 2.42 -3.32 -26.42
C ILE A 251 1.41 -3.40 -25.27
N ILE A 252 1.69 -4.19 -24.24
CA ILE A 252 0.77 -4.38 -23.11
C ILE A 252 0.55 -3.07 -22.37
N ILE A 253 1.62 -2.32 -22.06
CA ILE A 253 1.52 -1.05 -21.34
C ILE A 253 0.91 0.05 -22.22
N GLY A 254 1.26 0.10 -23.51
CA GLY A 254 0.64 0.99 -24.48
C GLY A 254 -0.87 0.76 -24.61
N SER A 255 -1.32 -0.50 -24.57
CA SER A 255 -2.75 -0.82 -24.59
C SER A 255 -3.53 -0.31 -23.37
N ILE A 256 -2.84 -0.11 -22.24
CA ILE A 256 -3.44 0.42 -21.02
C ILE A 256 -3.53 1.94 -21.12
N LEU A 257 -2.49 2.59 -21.63
CA LEU A 257 -2.49 4.04 -21.92
C LEU A 257 -3.61 4.43 -22.89
N SER A 258 -3.82 3.67 -23.96
CA SER A 258 -4.86 3.98 -24.94
C SER A 258 -6.29 3.79 -24.42
N LYS A 259 -6.49 2.90 -23.42
CA LYS A 259 -7.81 2.58 -22.85
C LYS A 259 -8.17 3.40 -21.62
N CYS A 260 -7.22 4.10 -21.01
CA CYS A 260 -7.43 4.87 -19.78
C CYS A 260 -7.41 6.37 -20.08
N SER A 261 -8.37 7.11 -19.54
CA SER A 261 -8.38 8.57 -19.64
C SER A 261 -7.35 9.17 -18.67
N ILE A 262 -6.38 9.91 -19.20
CA ILE A 262 -5.30 10.54 -18.43
C ILE A 262 -5.53 12.06 -18.47
N PRO A 263 -5.49 12.76 -17.33
CA PRO A 263 -5.59 14.22 -17.31
C PRO A 263 -4.50 14.87 -18.16
N VAL A 264 -4.87 15.85 -18.99
CA VAL A 264 -3.99 16.50 -19.99
C VAL A 264 -2.67 17.01 -19.40
N LEU A 265 -2.70 17.52 -18.17
CA LEU A 265 -1.49 18.01 -17.47
C LEU A 265 -0.41 16.93 -17.25
N HIS A 266 -0.79 15.65 -17.28
CA HIS A 266 0.10 14.52 -17.06
C HIS A 266 0.31 13.67 -18.32
N SER A 267 -0.41 13.98 -19.41
CA SER A 267 -0.42 13.19 -20.63
C SER A 267 0.81 13.43 -21.49
#